data_AF-A0A2N2R4D6-F1
#
_entry.id   AF-A0A2N2R4D6-F1
#
_cell.length_a   1.000
_cell.length_b   1.000
_cell.length_c   1.000
_cell.angle_alpha   90.00
_cell.angle_beta   90.00
_cell.angle_gamma   90.00
#
_symmetry.space_group_name_H-M   'P 1'
#
loop_
_entity.id
_entity.type
_entity.pdbx_description
1 polymer ?
#
loop_
_entity_poly.entity_id
_entity_poly.type
_entity_poly.pdbx_seq_one_letter_code
_entity_poly.pdbx_strand_id
1 'polypeptide(L)'
;MLQIATGKLFTRPASRENRLRGMLYTNAIFTREDAVETALGRLFPSSSYSIRPSVLVYEFSERIEDEEHGPGVLVSSGVEPYLQDYSVVVCFALNCVCTPDIDLVRRLTTGQRGLATRVAPQTLVRRFFDGEVWCKPDELKFLEEFVEKLIGLPRRTFLGVMRALRTYVNGMHRIADDLELAYTLLVASVESLAQDFDGHESDWDSFDERKRTAVDEALSGADEGIAQRVREALLRVEHVALARRFREFTVAHTPSTYFRQPSDSANGSLLGRSDLAEVLGTAYQSRSKYVHQLRQLPDAVTLGHGHGETAIEDRATHLTLQGLSRLMRSVIIEFVVRQPTVLHEPYNYHLERSGVVQVRMAPQFWVGRAEGDITKAGRDKLEGFLQQLASCLLREPDAVVTDLRPVLAVACEVVPRLEKRLRLPYLALHALFNMHVAKQDLAAMPSAIEILIQEELGEPSSEALIAHALVGQTVQWSLEVHQVALNTYLRRRAAANGLRFPRLFEAAIALELAERLRCAGDMDGCRGVVALAVENHPGHTGLLAAETNLLPAVPICWRDVMLPSPEQPQQQSA
;
A
#
# COMPACT_ATOMS: atom_id res chain seq x y z
N MET A 1 -1.12 6.82 -16.46
CA MET A 1 -0.59 7.87 -17.35
C MET A 1 -1.56 8.26 -18.47
N LEU A 2 -2.36 7.35 -19.02
CA LEU A 2 -3.25 7.59 -20.18
C LEU A 2 -4.09 8.89 -20.10
N GLN A 3 -4.85 9.12 -19.02
CA GLN A 3 -5.62 10.36 -18.84
C GLN A 3 -4.77 11.62 -18.79
N ILE A 4 -3.56 11.57 -18.20
CA ILE A 4 -2.68 12.74 -18.06
C ILE A 4 -2.28 13.23 -19.46
N ALA A 5 -1.85 12.32 -20.34
CA ALA A 5 -1.41 12.66 -21.69
C ALA A 5 -2.50 13.29 -22.58
N THR A 6 -3.77 13.19 -22.21
CA THR A 6 -4.88 13.78 -22.99
C THR A 6 -5.02 15.29 -22.77
N GLY A 7 -4.43 15.82 -21.68
CA GLY A 7 -4.63 17.20 -21.22
C GLY A 7 -5.88 17.40 -20.36
N LYS A 8 -6.69 16.36 -20.13
CA LYS A 8 -7.90 16.43 -19.32
C LYS A 8 -7.67 16.99 -17.91
N LEU A 9 -6.54 16.63 -17.29
CA LEU A 9 -6.25 16.93 -15.89
C LEU A 9 -5.50 18.25 -15.67
N PHE A 10 -5.17 18.96 -16.75
CA PHE A 10 -4.29 20.10 -16.67
C PHE A 10 -4.97 21.28 -15.98
N THR A 11 -4.23 21.97 -15.14
CA THR A 11 -4.56 23.30 -14.60
C THR A 11 -4.12 24.42 -15.54
N ARG A 12 -3.19 24.13 -16.46
CA ARG A 12 -2.60 25.04 -17.45
C ARG A 12 -2.69 24.48 -18.87
N PRO A 13 -2.55 25.32 -19.92
CA PRO A 13 -2.42 24.80 -21.27
C PRO A 13 -1.23 23.86 -21.41
N ALA A 14 -1.30 22.98 -22.41
CA ALA A 14 -0.16 22.14 -22.79
C ALA A 14 0.96 23.04 -23.33
N SER A 15 2.17 22.89 -22.82
CA SER A 15 3.36 23.58 -23.33
C SER A 15 4.05 22.78 -24.45
N ARG A 16 3.88 21.45 -24.45
CA ARG A 16 4.52 20.52 -25.39
C ARG A 16 3.60 19.38 -25.77
N GLU A 17 3.81 18.87 -26.98
CA GLU A 17 3.17 17.68 -27.48
C GLU A 17 4.22 16.80 -28.18
N ASN A 18 4.37 15.56 -27.74
CA ASN A 18 5.29 14.58 -28.32
C ASN A 18 4.50 13.50 -29.03
N ARG A 19 4.88 13.16 -30.26
CA ARG A 19 4.35 11.98 -30.96
C ARG A 19 5.21 10.77 -30.62
N LEU A 20 4.64 9.81 -29.90
CA LEU A 20 5.33 8.61 -29.44
C LEU A 20 4.79 7.38 -30.17
N ARG A 21 5.67 6.38 -30.34
CA ARG A 21 5.35 5.09 -30.94
C ARG A 21 5.93 3.94 -30.13
N GLY A 22 5.17 2.87 -30.01
CA GLY A 22 5.62 1.64 -29.36
C GLY A 22 5.01 0.40 -30.00
N MET A 23 5.49 -0.77 -29.62
CA MET A 23 5.03 -2.05 -30.14
C MET A 23 4.30 -2.83 -29.06
N LEU A 24 3.19 -3.44 -29.44
CA LEU A 24 2.44 -4.40 -28.64
C LEU A 24 2.41 -5.73 -29.39
N TYR A 25 2.59 -6.82 -28.66
CA TYR A 25 2.47 -8.18 -29.18
C TYR A 25 1.14 -8.77 -28.71
N THR A 26 0.44 -9.46 -29.59
CA THR A 26 -0.90 -9.99 -29.29
C THR A 26 -1.26 -11.25 -30.08
N ASN A 27 -2.19 -12.05 -29.57
CA ASN A 27 -2.89 -13.08 -30.35
C ASN A 27 -4.09 -12.54 -31.14
N ALA A 28 -4.46 -11.27 -30.96
CA ALA A 28 -5.52 -10.65 -31.74
C ALA A 28 -5.09 -10.40 -33.19
N ILE A 29 -5.99 -10.66 -34.12
CA ILE A 29 -5.83 -10.39 -35.56
C ILE A 29 -6.89 -9.38 -35.97
N PHE A 30 -6.43 -8.25 -36.49
CA PHE A 30 -7.31 -7.19 -36.96
C PHE A 30 -7.59 -7.44 -38.44
N THR A 31 -8.87 -7.56 -38.80
CA THR A 31 -9.29 -7.90 -40.17
C THR A 31 -9.13 -6.77 -41.17
N ARG A 32 -8.86 -5.54 -40.71
CA ARG A 32 -8.62 -4.36 -41.55
C ARG A 32 -7.13 -4.06 -41.61
N GLU A 33 -6.66 -3.63 -42.79
CA GLU A 33 -5.35 -2.99 -42.93
C GLU A 33 -5.34 -1.56 -42.34
N ASP A 34 -6.53 -0.99 -42.12
CA ASP A 34 -6.70 0.34 -41.56
C ASP A 34 -6.44 0.38 -40.05
N ALA A 35 -5.98 1.54 -39.58
CA ALA A 35 -5.74 1.80 -38.17
C ALA A 35 -7.05 1.81 -37.36
N VAL A 36 -7.01 1.25 -36.15
CA VAL A 36 -8.08 1.42 -35.15
C VAL A 36 -7.80 2.71 -34.40
N GLU A 37 -8.72 3.67 -34.48
CA GLU A 37 -8.56 5.00 -33.89
C GLU A 37 -9.30 5.10 -32.56
N THR A 38 -8.59 5.41 -31.49
CA THR A 38 -9.17 5.60 -30.15
C THR A 38 -8.83 6.99 -29.61
N ALA A 39 -9.51 7.40 -28.54
CA ALA A 39 -9.19 8.64 -27.81
C ALA A 39 -7.76 8.69 -27.25
N LEU A 40 -7.06 7.55 -27.21
CA LEU A 40 -5.67 7.43 -26.74
C LEU A 40 -4.65 7.35 -27.87
N GLY A 41 -5.07 7.29 -29.12
CA GLY A 41 -4.17 7.13 -30.28
C GLY A 41 -4.61 6.01 -31.20
N ARG A 42 -3.70 5.61 -32.08
CA ARG A 42 -3.94 4.70 -33.20
C ARG A 42 -3.22 3.38 -33.00
N LEU A 43 -3.90 2.28 -33.30
CA LEU A 43 -3.32 0.94 -33.39
C LEU A 43 -3.24 0.52 -34.85
N PHE A 44 -2.02 0.30 -35.33
CA PHE A 44 -1.76 -0.19 -36.68
C PHE A 44 -1.40 -1.68 -36.63
N PRO A 45 -2.16 -2.56 -37.29
CA PRO A 45 -1.74 -3.95 -37.46
C PRO A 45 -0.51 -4.04 -38.36
N SER A 46 0.38 -5.00 -38.09
CA SER A 46 1.47 -5.30 -39.01
C SER A 46 0.94 -5.74 -40.37
N SER A 47 1.59 -5.30 -41.44
CA SER A 47 1.28 -5.72 -42.82
C SER A 47 1.61 -7.20 -43.10
N SER A 48 2.36 -7.86 -42.21
CA SER A 48 2.75 -9.26 -42.35
C SER A 48 1.95 -10.16 -41.42
N TYR A 49 0.92 -10.82 -41.99
CA TYR A 49 0.13 -11.83 -41.28
C TYR A 49 0.90 -13.11 -40.94
N SER A 50 2.15 -13.28 -41.41
CA SER A 50 2.99 -14.43 -41.10
C SER A 50 3.77 -14.30 -39.78
N ILE A 51 3.81 -13.11 -39.18
CA ILE A 51 4.49 -12.91 -37.89
C ILE A 51 3.57 -13.38 -36.75
N ARG A 52 4.11 -14.24 -35.87
CA ARG A 52 3.43 -14.76 -34.68
C ARG A 52 4.33 -14.61 -33.45
N PRO A 53 3.84 -14.04 -32.34
CA PRO A 53 2.54 -13.37 -32.17
C PRO A 53 2.39 -12.14 -33.07
N SER A 54 1.14 -11.72 -33.32
CA SER A 54 0.85 -10.52 -34.12
C SER A 54 1.44 -9.27 -33.47
N VAL A 55 1.88 -8.31 -34.28
CA VAL A 55 2.44 -7.03 -33.81
C VAL A 55 1.47 -5.90 -34.13
N LEU A 56 1.16 -5.08 -33.14
CA LEU A 56 0.44 -3.83 -33.27
C LEU A 56 1.38 -2.66 -32.97
N VAL A 57 1.46 -1.69 -33.86
CA VAL A 57 2.15 -0.42 -33.60
C VAL A 57 1.15 0.53 -32.95
N TYR A 58 1.45 0.96 -31.72
CA TYR A 58 0.69 1.97 -31.01
C TYR A 58 1.33 3.33 -31.21
N GLU A 59 0.57 4.28 -31.75
CA GLU A 59 0.99 5.66 -31.96
C GLU A 59 0.05 6.62 -31.24
N PHE A 60 0.60 7.58 -30.48
CA PHE A 60 -0.19 8.56 -29.76
C PHE A 60 0.54 9.88 -29.55
N SER A 61 -0.23 10.91 -29.18
CA SER A 61 0.28 12.20 -28.74
C SER A 61 0.33 12.27 -27.22
N GLU A 62 1.53 12.46 -26.66
CA GLU A 62 1.73 12.83 -25.26
C GLU A 62 1.67 14.36 -25.14
N ARG A 63 0.63 14.88 -24.50
CA ARG A 63 0.59 16.30 -24.09
C ARG A 63 1.25 16.47 -22.73
N ILE A 64 1.98 17.57 -22.57
CA ILE A 64 2.66 17.93 -21.32
C ILE A 64 2.18 19.31 -20.89
N GLU A 65 1.72 19.39 -19.64
CA GLU A 65 1.27 20.64 -19.03
C GLU A 65 2.42 21.62 -18.80
N ASP A 66 2.13 22.91 -18.93
CA ASP A 66 3.07 23.96 -18.57
C ASP A 66 3.37 24.00 -17.06
N GLU A 67 4.64 24.17 -16.69
CA GLU A 67 5.07 24.16 -15.28
C GLU A 67 5.08 25.57 -14.68
N GLU A 68 4.62 25.70 -13.43
CA GLU A 68 4.84 26.92 -12.64
C GLU A 68 6.30 26.90 -12.22
N HIS A 69 7.11 27.80 -12.74
CA HIS A 69 8.49 28.09 -12.34
C HIS A 69 9.05 27.19 -11.22
N GLY A 70 9.85 26.19 -11.59
CA GLY A 70 10.54 25.28 -10.68
C GLY A 70 11.80 24.69 -11.32
N PRO A 71 12.72 24.11 -10.55
CA PRO A 71 13.92 23.49 -11.09
C PRO A 71 13.55 22.15 -11.74
N GLY A 72 13.44 22.15 -13.07
CA GLY A 72 13.15 20.97 -13.87
C GLY A 72 12.37 21.32 -15.13
N VAL A 73 12.52 20.53 -16.18
CA VAL A 73 11.69 20.63 -17.38
C VAL A 73 11.34 19.22 -17.80
N LEU A 74 10.06 18.84 -17.68
CA LEU A 74 9.60 17.56 -18.20
C LEU A 74 9.57 17.62 -19.74
N VAL A 75 10.44 16.85 -20.38
CA VAL A 75 10.51 16.77 -21.85
C VAL A 75 9.57 15.69 -22.39
N SER A 76 9.52 14.52 -21.75
CA SER A 76 8.64 13.39 -22.08
C SER A 76 8.62 12.40 -20.92
N SER A 77 7.53 11.64 -20.76
CA SER A 77 7.46 10.50 -19.84
C SER A 77 7.95 9.19 -20.48
N GLY A 78 8.35 9.23 -21.76
CA GLY A 78 8.68 8.05 -22.56
C GLY A 78 7.45 7.22 -22.94
N VAL A 79 7.61 6.25 -23.84
CA VAL A 79 6.50 5.43 -24.36
C VAL A 79 6.03 4.35 -23.39
N GLU A 80 6.94 3.83 -22.57
CA GLU A 80 6.75 2.63 -21.75
C GLU A 80 5.54 2.68 -20.79
N PRO A 81 5.32 3.76 -20.00
CA PRO A 81 4.19 3.81 -19.08
C PRO A 81 2.83 3.77 -19.81
N TYR A 82 2.78 4.31 -21.03
CA TYR A 82 1.58 4.31 -21.86
C TYR A 82 1.35 2.94 -22.51
N LEU A 83 2.41 2.26 -22.96
CA LEU A 83 2.30 0.89 -23.47
C LEU A 83 1.77 -0.05 -22.39
N GLN A 84 2.31 0.02 -21.18
CA GLN A 84 1.87 -0.82 -20.06
C GLN A 84 0.39 -0.59 -19.74
N ASP A 85 -0.03 0.69 -19.59
CA ASP A 85 -1.42 1.01 -19.31
C ASP A 85 -2.36 0.62 -20.46
N TYR A 86 -2.01 0.95 -21.70
CA TYR A 86 -2.88 0.74 -22.86
C TYR A 86 -2.99 -0.74 -23.23
N SER A 87 -1.91 -1.52 -23.08
CA SER A 87 -1.92 -2.97 -23.29
C SER A 87 -2.95 -3.67 -22.40
N VAL A 88 -3.10 -3.23 -21.14
CA VAL A 88 -4.12 -3.73 -20.20
C VAL A 88 -5.51 -3.38 -20.69
N VAL A 89 -5.72 -2.17 -21.19
CA VAL A 89 -7.02 -1.74 -21.73
C VAL A 89 -7.38 -2.56 -22.98
N VAL A 90 -6.44 -2.80 -23.88
CA VAL A 90 -6.66 -3.62 -25.09
C VAL A 90 -6.89 -5.10 -24.73
N CYS A 91 -6.04 -5.67 -23.87
CA CYS A 91 -6.21 -7.02 -23.30
C CYS A 91 -7.62 -7.22 -22.75
N PHE A 92 -8.02 -6.26 -21.91
CA PHE A 92 -9.34 -6.23 -21.34
C PHE A 92 -10.34 -6.05 -22.48
N ALA A 93 -10.53 -4.90 -23.10
CA ALA A 93 -11.61 -4.64 -24.06
C ALA A 93 -11.80 -5.71 -25.16
N LEU A 94 -10.74 -6.31 -25.71
CA LEU A 94 -10.85 -7.33 -26.77
C LEU A 94 -10.88 -8.79 -26.28
N ASN A 95 -10.69 -9.02 -24.97
CA ASN A 95 -10.57 -10.35 -24.36
C ASN A 95 -9.50 -11.21 -25.05
N CYS A 96 -8.28 -10.66 -25.14
CA CYS A 96 -7.12 -11.26 -25.77
C CYS A 96 -5.85 -11.02 -24.95
N VAL A 97 -4.75 -11.69 -25.29
CA VAL A 97 -3.43 -11.37 -24.75
C VAL A 97 -2.83 -10.25 -25.58
N CYS A 98 -2.44 -9.14 -24.94
CA CYS A 98 -1.82 -7.98 -25.56
C CYS A 98 -0.83 -7.33 -24.58
N THR A 99 0.46 -7.30 -24.91
CA THR A 99 1.52 -6.86 -23.98
C THR A 99 2.73 -6.35 -24.75
N PRO A 100 3.53 -5.44 -24.18
CA PRO A 100 4.84 -5.09 -24.75
C PRO A 100 5.86 -6.26 -24.71
N ASP A 101 5.59 -7.32 -23.94
CA ASP A 101 6.46 -8.50 -23.81
C ASP A 101 6.04 -9.64 -24.76
N ILE A 102 6.86 -9.89 -25.78
CA ILE A 102 6.63 -10.95 -26.78
C ILE A 102 6.63 -12.37 -26.18
N ASP A 103 7.46 -12.63 -25.18
CA ASP A 103 7.61 -13.96 -24.61
C ASP A 103 6.43 -14.31 -23.73
N LEU A 104 5.84 -13.30 -23.07
CA LEU A 104 4.58 -13.49 -22.35
C LEU A 104 3.44 -13.92 -23.30
N VAL A 105 3.31 -13.31 -24.48
CA VAL A 105 2.27 -13.73 -25.45
C VAL A 105 2.47 -15.18 -25.86
N ARG A 106 3.69 -15.53 -26.29
CA ARG A 106 4.03 -16.90 -26.71
C ARG A 106 3.72 -17.90 -25.61
N ARG A 107 4.12 -17.61 -24.38
CA ARG A 107 3.87 -18.50 -23.24
C ARG A 107 2.38 -18.73 -23.00
N LEU A 108 1.55 -17.70 -23.15
CA LEU A 108 0.12 -17.77 -22.86
C LEU A 108 -0.72 -18.38 -23.99
N THR A 109 -0.25 -18.37 -25.24
CA THR A 109 -1.07 -18.70 -26.43
C THR A 109 -0.54 -19.87 -27.26
N THR A 110 0.53 -20.53 -26.83
CA THR A 110 1.09 -21.73 -27.50
C THR A 110 0.29 -23.02 -27.25
N GLY A 111 -0.69 -22.99 -26.35
CA GLY A 111 -1.47 -24.17 -25.96
C GLY A 111 -0.72 -25.19 -25.11
N GLN A 112 0.46 -24.82 -24.61
CA GLN A 112 1.20 -25.64 -23.66
C GLN A 112 0.65 -25.45 -22.24
N ARG A 113 0.79 -26.49 -21.41
CA ARG A 113 0.53 -26.38 -19.96
C ARG A 113 1.64 -25.56 -19.30
N GLY A 114 1.30 -24.81 -18.26
CA GLY A 114 2.30 -24.13 -17.44
C GLY A 114 3.03 -25.10 -16.52
N LEU A 115 4.00 -24.56 -15.77
CA LEU A 115 4.87 -25.36 -14.91
C LEU A 115 4.14 -26.01 -13.73
N ALA A 116 3.16 -25.32 -13.16
CA ALA A 116 2.41 -25.79 -11.99
C ALA A 116 0.95 -26.16 -12.31
N THR A 117 0.50 -25.95 -13.55
CA THR A 117 -0.88 -26.24 -13.97
C THR A 117 -0.99 -27.57 -14.69
N ARG A 118 -2.07 -28.32 -14.43
CA ARG A 118 -2.29 -29.66 -15.02
C ARG A 118 -2.76 -29.60 -16.48
N VAL A 119 -3.31 -28.47 -16.91
CA VAL A 119 -3.93 -28.27 -18.21
C VAL A 119 -3.47 -26.96 -18.85
N ALA A 120 -3.62 -26.84 -20.17
CA ALA A 120 -3.30 -25.61 -20.88
C ALA A 120 -4.33 -24.50 -20.59
N PRO A 121 -3.93 -23.22 -20.49
CA PRO A 121 -4.84 -22.11 -20.17
C PRO A 121 -6.06 -22.01 -21.09
N GLN A 122 -5.85 -22.26 -22.38
CA GLN A 122 -6.90 -22.26 -23.40
C GLN A 122 -8.00 -23.32 -23.18
N THR A 123 -7.76 -24.34 -22.34
CA THR A 123 -8.78 -25.33 -21.96
C THR A 123 -9.65 -24.86 -20.80
N LEU A 124 -9.16 -23.89 -20.02
CA LEU A 124 -9.85 -23.32 -18.86
C LEU A 124 -10.65 -22.08 -19.24
N VAL A 125 -10.06 -21.19 -20.04
CA VAL A 125 -10.72 -19.98 -20.54
C VAL A 125 -10.58 -19.89 -22.04
N ARG A 126 -11.72 -19.85 -22.72
CA ARG A 126 -11.80 -19.71 -24.19
C ARG A 126 -11.45 -18.29 -24.60
N ARG A 127 -10.97 -18.14 -25.84
CA ARG A 127 -10.72 -16.87 -26.53
C ARG A 127 -9.50 -16.12 -26.02
N PHE A 128 -9.40 -15.85 -24.72
CA PHE A 128 -8.28 -15.06 -24.18
C PHE A 128 -6.92 -15.70 -24.53
N PHE A 129 -6.80 -17.02 -24.36
CA PHE A 129 -5.57 -17.79 -24.62
C PHE A 129 -5.54 -18.50 -25.98
N ASP A 130 -6.56 -18.32 -26.82
CA ASP A 130 -6.60 -18.98 -28.14
C ASP A 130 -5.39 -18.52 -28.96
N GLY A 131 -4.82 -19.41 -29.77
CA GLY A 131 -3.61 -19.09 -30.56
C GLY A 131 -3.81 -17.88 -31.48
N GLU A 132 -5.02 -17.71 -31.99
CA GLU A 132 -5.43 -16.58 -32.82
C GLU A 132 -6.86 -16.15 -32.48
N VAL A 133 -7.05 -14.83 -32.28
CA VAL A 133 -8.35 -14.22 -32.00
C VAL A 133 -8.67 -13.24 -33.11
N TRP A 134 -9.58 -13.62 -34.01
CA TRP A 134 -10.01 -12.76 -35.11
C TRP A 134 -11.02 -11.73 -34.62
N CYS A 135 -10.60 -10.46 -34.51
CA CYS A 135 -11.43 -9.38 -34.02
C CYS A 135 -12.43 -8.94 -35.10
N LYS A 136 -13.73 -8.96 -34.75
CA LYS A 136 -14.81 -8.50 -35.63
C LYS A 136 -14.89 -6.96 -35.62
N PRO A 137 -15.46 -6.33 -36.67
CA PRO A 137 -15.62 -4.87 -36.72
C PRO A 137 -16.34 -4.28 -35.49
N ASP A 138 -17.39 -4.93 -34.99
CA ASP A 138 -18.14 -4.47 -33.81
C ASP A 138 -17.30 -4.54 -32.51
N GLU A 139 -16.32 -5.46 -32.44
CA GLU A 139 -15.43 -5.60 -31.29
C GLU A 139 -14.34 -4.52 -31.29
N LEU A 140 -13.86 -4.15 -32.48
CA LEU A 140 -12.96 -3.01 -32.64
C LEU A 140 -13.69 -1.70 -32.30
N LYS A 141 -14.94 -1.54 -32.77
CA LYS A 141 -15.79 -0.40 -32.39
C LYS A 141 -16.03 -0.34 -30.87
N PHE A 142 -16.28 -1.49 -30.24
CA PHE A 142 -16.40 -1.56 -28.78
C PHE A 142 -15.12 -1.09 -28.07
N LEU A 143 -13.93 -1.44 -28.57
CA LEU A 143 -12.67 -0.93 -28.03
C LEU A 143 -12.61 0.61 -28.11
N GLU A 144 -12.98 1.20 -29.24
CA GLU A 144 -13.01 2.65 -29.43
C GLU A 144 -13.93 3.34 -28.40
N GLU A 145 -15.19 2.89 -28.32
CA GLU A 145 -16.20 3.41 -27.40
C GLU A 145 -15.81 3.19 -25.92
N PHE A 146 -15.23 2.04 -25.59
CA PHE A 146 -14.78 1.74 -24.23
C PHE A 146 -13.61 2.61 -23.81
N VAL A 147 -12.63 2.85 -24.70
CA VAL A 147 -11.50 3.74 -24.43
C VAL A 147 -11.96 5.18 -24.23
N GLU A 148 -12.87 5.66 -25.08
CA GLU A 148 -13.46 6.99 -24.93
C GLU A 148 -14.15 7.14 -23.56
N LYS A 149 -14.97 6.15 -23.18
CA LYS A 149 -15.65 6.15 -21.88
C LYS A 149 -14.66 6.13 -20.72
N LEU A 150 -13.64 5.29 -20.79
CA LEU A 150 -12.61 5.11 -19.76
C LEU A 150 -11.85 6.42 -19.51
N ILE A 151 -11.41 7.11 -20.56
CA ILE A 151 -10.73 8.41 -20.45
C ILE A 151 -11.67 9.50 -19.95
N GLY A 152 -12.95 9.39 -20.30
CA GLY A 152 -14.02 10.25 -19.80
C GLY A 152 -14.29 10.17 -18.30
N LEU A 153 -13.87 9.13 -17.57
CA LEU A 153 -14.17 8.97 -16.14
C LEU A 153 -13.54 10.06 -15.24
N PRO A 154 -14.17 10.46 -14.13
CA PRO A 154 -13.51 11.28 -13.10
C PRO A 154 -12.18 10.66 -12.63
N ARG A 155 -11.19 11.46 -12.24
CA ARG A 155 -9.82 10.97 -11.95
C ARG A 155 -9.82 9.85 -10.91
N ARG A 156 -10.54 10.04 -9.80
CA ARG A 156 -10.69 9.02 -8.74
C ARG A 156 -11.22 7.70 -9.29
N THR A 157 -12.27 7.77 -10.10
CA THR A 157 -12.91 6.59 -10.70
C THR A 157 -12.02 5.92 -11.74
N PHE A 158 -11.32 6.70 -12.58
CA PHE A 158 -10.35 6.19 -13.53
C PHE A 158 -9.23 5.40 -12.84
N LEU A 159 -8.67 5.92 -11.74
CA LEU A 159 -7.62 5.23 -10.99
C LEU A 159 -8.12 3.90 -10.41
N GLY A 160 -9.33 3.88 -9.87
CA GLY A 160 -9.99 2.66 -9.38
C GLY A 160 -10.24 1.63 -10.50
N VAL A 161 -10.79 2.08 -11.63
CA VAL A 161 -11.03 1.22 -12.80
C VAL A 161 -9.73 0.68 -13.38
N MET A 162 -8.70 1.50 -13.59
CA MET A 162 -7.41 1.00 -14.09
C MET A 162 -6.79 -0.03 -13.15
N ARG A 163 -6.94 0.12 -11.83
CA ARG A 163 -6.52 -0.89 -10.85
C ARG A 163 -7.30 -2.19 -11.03
N ALA A 164 -8.63 -2.12 -11.20
CA ALA A 164 -9.47 -3.29 -11.46
C ALA A 164 -9.10 -3.99 -12.77
N LEU A 165 -8.91 -3.24 -13.87
CA LEU A 165 -8.49 -3.78 -15.17
C LEU A 165 -7.14 -4.49 -15.08
N ARG A 166 -6.13 -3.87 -14.45
CA ARG A 166 -4.81 -4.48 -14.24
C ARG A 166 -4.93 -5.75 -13.40
N THR A 167 -5.72 -5.73 -12.33
CA THR A 167 -5.92 -6.88 -11.44
C THR A 167 -6.59 -8.03 -12.19
N TYR A 168 -7.62 -7.75 -13.00
CA TYR A 168 -8.27 -8.73 -13.87
C TYR A 168 -7.28 -9.35 -14.86
N VAL A 169 -6.56 -8.51 -15.63
CA VAL A 169 -5.61 -8.99 -16.65
C VAL A 169 -4.46 -9.78 -16.02
N ASN A 170 -3.95 -9.35 -14.86
CA ASN A 170 -2.96 -10.13 -14.11
C ASN A 170 -3.53 -11.46 -13.64
N GLY A 171 -4.77 -11.49 -13.16
CA GLY A 171 -5.49 -12.73 -12.82
C GLY A 171 -5.56 -13.68 -14.01
N MET A 172 -5.92 -13.16 -15.20
CA MET A 172 -5.88 -13.93 -16.44
C MET A 172 -4.47 -14.46 -16.73
N HIS A 173 -3.44 -13.62 -16.71
CA HIS A 173 -2.06 -14.07 -16.95
C HIS A 173 -1.58 -15.14 -15.97
N ARG A 174 -2.08 -15.14 -14.72
CA ARG A 174 -1.75 -16.14 -13.72
C ARG A 174 -2.42 -17.50 -13.96
N ILE A 175 -3.45 -17.62 -14.82
CA ILE A 175 -4.09 -18.92 -15.12
C ILE A 175 -3.07 -19.93 -15.67
N ALA A 176 -2.00 -19.48 -16.33
CA ALA A 176 -0.93 -20.38 -16.77
C ALA A 176 -0.09 -20.93 -15.62
N ASP A 177 0.08 -20.18 -14.53
CA ASP A 177 1.08 -20.43 -13.51
C ASP A 177 0.47 -20.86 -12.16
N ASP A 178 -0.64 -20.27 -11.73
CA ASP A 178 -1.26 -20.46 -10.41
C ASP A 178 -2.77 -20.17 -10.51
N LEU A 179 -3.60 -21.24 -10.43
CA LEU A 179 -5.05 -21.14 -10.63
C LEU A 179 -5.73 -20.49 -9.43
N GLU A 180 -5.27 -20.78 -8.22
CA GLU A 180 -5.77 -20.21 -6.98
C GLU A 180 -5.56 -18.69 -6.93
N LEU A 181 -4.35 -18.24 -7.28
CA LEU A 181 -4.02 -16.83 -7.35
C LEU A 181 -4.79 -16.15 -8.48
N ALA A 182 -4.91 -16.79 -9.65
CA ALA A 182 -5.72 -16.27 -10.75
C ALA A 182 -7.17 -16.03 -10.32
N TYR A 183 -7.79 -17.02 -9.67
CA TYR A 183 -9.16 -16.92 -9.15
C TYR A 183 -9.30 -15.80 -8.12
N THR A 184 -8.35 -15.71 -7.19
CA THR A 184 -8.27 -14.67 -6.17
C THR A 184 -8.21 -13.29 -6.79
N LEU A 185 -7.36 -13.09 -7.80
CA LEU A 185 -7.20 -11.80 -8.49
C LEU A 185 -8.43 -11.42 -9.30
N LEU A 186 -9.11 -12.39 -9.94
CA LEU A 186 -10.37 -12.12 -10.64
C LEU A 186 -11.45 -11.63 -9.67
N VAL A 187 -11.63 -12.27 -8.51
CA VAL A 187 -12.55 -11.78 -7.46
C VAL A 187 -12.11 -10.39 -6.96
N ALA A 188 -10.81 -10.21 -6.69
CA ALA A 188 -10.26 -8.97 -6.17
C ALA A 188 -10.44 -7.77 -7.13
N SER A 189 -10.47 -8.03 -8.44
CA SER A 189 -10.66 -6.98 -9.45
C SER A 189 -11.99 -6.22 -9.26
N VAL A 190 -13.07 -6.94 -8.94
CA VAL A 190 -14.38 -6.35 -8.65
C VAL A 190 -14.51 -5.97 -7.17
N GLU A 191 -13.93 -6.75 -6.25
CA GLU A 191 -13.90 -6.40 -4.81
C GLU A 191 -13.31 -5.00 -4.58
N SER A 192 -12.24 -4.63 -5.30
CA SER A 192 -11.65 -3.29 -5.19
C SER A 192 -12.59 -2.17 -5.64
N LEU A 193 -13.44 -2.42 -6.63
CA LEU A 193 -14.43 -1.44 -7.09
C LEU A 193 -15.58 -1.32 -6.10
N ALA A 194 -16.05 -2.45 -5.57
CA ALA A 194 -17.06 -2.47 -4.51
C ALA A 194 -16.58 -1.67 -3.30
N GLN A 195 -15.34 -1.89 -2.84
CA GLN A 195 -14.78 -1.19 -1.70
C GLN A 195 -14.70 0.33 -1.87
N ASP A 196 -14.34 0.79 -3.07
CA ASP A 196 -14.09 2.21 -3.34
C ASP A 196 -15.33 2.99 -3.83
N PHE A 197 -16.35 2.31 -4.40
CA PHE A 197 -17.44 2.94 -5.17
C PHE A 197 -18.85 2.38 -4.97
N ASP A 198 -19.10 1.44 -4.05
CA ASP A 198 -20.46 0.92 -3.81
C ASP A 198 -21.38 1.89 -3.04
N GLY A 199 -20.84 3.01 -2.53
CA GLY A 199 -21.60 4.01 -1.78
C GLY A 199 -22.20 3.48 -0.47
N HIS A 200 -21.72 2.33 0.02
CA HIS A 200 -22.31 1.66 1.16
C HIS A 200 -21.90 2.30 2.49
N GLU A 201 -22.89 2.71 3.28
CA GLU A 201 -22.75 2.99 4.71
C GLU A 201 -23.17 1.73 5.48
N SER A 202 -22.25 1.11 6.20
CA SER A 202 -22.52 -0.10 6.99
C SER A 202 -23.54 0.20 8.10
N ASP A 203 -24.63 -0.56 8.15
CA ASP A 203 -25.66 -0.49 9.19
C ASP A 203 -25.52 -1.64 10.21
N TRP A 204 -25.83 -1.39 11.48
CA TRP A 204 -25.59 -2.35 12.57
C TRP A 204 -26.37 -3.67 12.42
N ASP A 205 -27.55 -3.62 11.80
CA ASP A 205 -28.38 -4.79 11.55
C ASP A 205 -27.80 -5.77 10.52
N SER A 206 -26.78 -5.34 9.77
CA SER A 206 -26.06 -6.18 8.83
C SER A 206 -24.84 -6.91 9.41
N PHE A 207 -24.50 -6.62 10.66
CA PHE A 207 -23.42 -7.28 11.39
C PHE A 207 -23.80 -8.74 11.69
N ASP A 208 -22.82 -9.65 11.71
CA ASP A 208 -23.06 -11.07 12.01
C ASP A 208 -23.87 -11.21 13.31
N GLU A 209 -25.02 -11.90 13.23
CA GLU A 209 -26.00 -11.93 14.33
C GLU A 209 -25.38 -12.41 15.64
N ARG A 210 -24.53 -13.45 15.59
CA ARG A 210 -23.86 -13.99 16.78
C ARG A 210 -22.91 -12.96 17.40
N LYS A 211 -22.18 -12.19 16.59
CA LYS A 211 -21.31 -11.12 17.09
C LYS A 211 -22.11 -9.91 17.55
N ARG A 212 -23.18 -9.54 16.83
CA ARG A 212 -24.08 -8.44 17.17
C ARG A 212 -24.67 -8.66 18.56
N THR A 213 -25.24 -9.83 18.81
CA THR A 213 -25.80 -10.18 20.12
C THR A 213 -24.75 -10.14 21.22
N ALA A 214 -23.56 -10.71 21.00
CA ALA A 214 -22.49 -10.69 22.00
C ALA A 214 -21.98 -9.27 22.31
N VAL A 215 -21.93 -8.40 21.31
CA VAL A 215 -21.51 -7.00 21.48
C VAL A 215 -22.62 -6.17 22.13
N ASP A 216 -23.88 -6.32 21.71
CA ASP A 216 -25.01 -5.61 22.32
C ASP A 216 -25.23 -6.03 23.78
N GLU A 217 -25.00 -7.31 24.11
CA GLU A 217 -25.00 -7.78 25.49
C GLU A 217 -23.88 -7.14 26.32
N ALA A 218 -22.66 -7.03 25.77
CA ALA A 218 -21.54 -6.35 26.42
C ALA A 218 -21.75 -4.83 26.56
N LEU A 219 -22.57 -4.23 25.69
CA LEU A 219 -22.92 -2.81 25.71
C LEU A 219 -24.19 -2.48 26.50
N SER A 220 -24.89 -3.48 27.05
CA SER A 220 -26.20 -3.31 27.71
C SER A 220 -26.25 -2.34 28.90
N GLY A 221 -25.10 -1.99 29.48
CA GLY A 221 -24.97 -0.99 30.55
C GLY A 221 -24.19 0.27 30.15
N ALA A 222 -23.81 0.41 28.88
CA ALA A 222 -23.10 1.57 28.38
C ALA A 222 -24.06 2.71 28.01
N ASP A 223 -23.56 3.94 28.05
CA ASP A 223 -24.27 5.09 27.48
C ASP A 223 -24.54 4.87 25.98
N GLU A 224 -25.73 5.23 25.50
CA GLU A 224 -26.14 4.97 24.11
C GLU A 224 -25.22 5.65 23.10
N GLY A 225 -24.67 6.83 23.43
CA GLY A 225 -23.68 7.51 22.61
C GLY A 225 -22.36 6.74 22.52
N ILE A 226 -21.96 6.04 23.58
CA ILE A 226 -20.77 5.17 23.59
C ILE A 226 -21.07 3.87 22.84
N ALA A 227 -22.23 3.25 23.07
CA ALA A 227 -22.66 2.04 22.39
C ALA A 227 -22.68 2.25 20.87
N GLN A 228 -23.29 3.35 20.41
CA GLN A 228 -23.34 3.69 18.99
C GLN A 228 -21.95 3.88 18.37
N ARG A 229 -21.02 4.55 19.06
CA ARG A 229 -19.63 4.68 18.56
C ARG A 229 -18.90 3.34 18.48
N VAL A 230 -19.15 2.41 19.40
CA VAL A 230 -18.55 1.07 19.36
C VAL A 230 -19.12 0.26 18.20
N ARG A 231 -20.44 0.32 17.99
CA ARG A 231 -21.12 -0.29 16.83
C ARG A 231 -20.54 0.24 15.52
N GLU A 232 -20.45 1.56 15.37
CA GLU A 232 -19.84 2.22 14.21
C GLU A 232 -18.37 1.86 14.01
N ALA A 233 -17.59 1.73 15.09
CA ALA A 233 -16.19 1.34 15.02
C ALA A 233 -16.02 -0.12 14.54
N LEU A 234 -16.88 -1.04 14.98
CA LEU A 234 -16.84 -2.44 14.57
C LEU A 234 -17.31 -2.63 13.13
N LEU A 235 -18.34 -1.90 12.70
CA LEU A 235 -18.84 -1.90 11.32
C LEU A 235 -17.78 -1.46 10.30
N ARG A 236 -16.79 -0.66 10.72
CA ARG A 236 -15.67 -0.23 9.88
C ARG A 236 -14.59 -1.30 9.68
N VAL A 237 -14.57 -2.37 10.49
CA VAL A 237 -13.44 -3.31 10.57
C VAL A 237 -13.77 -4.71 10.05
N GLU A 238 -15.03 -5.02 9.73
CA GLU A 238 -15.44 -6.42 9.50
C GLU A 238 -15.28 -6.94 8.04
N HIS A 239 -14.66 -8.11 7.90
CA HIS A 239 -14.57 -8.87 6.64
C HIS A 239 -15.94 -9.36 6.09
N VAL A 240 -16.96 -9.52 6.94
CA VAL A 240 -18.32 -9.91 6.53
C VAL A 240 -18.96 -8.82 5.67
N ALA A 241 -18.69 -7.54 5.99
CA ALA A 241 -19.09 -6.42 5.18
C ALA A 241 -18.44 -6.49 3.78
N LEU A 242 -17.16 -6.86 3.68
CA LEU A 242 -16.47 -6.96 2.37
C LEU A 242 -17.08 -8.02 1.46
N ALA A 243 -17.37 -9.21 2.00
CA ALA A 243 -18.00 -10.29 1.25
C ALA A 243 -19.39 -9.90 0.72
N ARG A 244 -20.20 -9.24 1.58
CA ARG A 244 -21.53 -8.74 1.20
C ARG A 244 -21.44 -7.66 0.13
N ARG A 245 -20.60 -6.63 0.35
CA ARG A 245 -20.38 -5.51 -0.57
C ARG A 245 -19.96 -6.02 -1.95
N PHE A 246 -19.03 -6.98 -2.01
CA PHE A 246 -18.67 -7.64 -3.26
C PHE A 246 -19.87 -8.28 -3.96
N ARG A 247 -20.68 -9.08 -3.24
CA ARG A 247 -21.86 -9.76 -3.83
C ARG A 247 -22.88 -8.75 -4.35
N GLU A 248 -23.28 -7.79 -3.51
CA GLU A 248 -24.29 -6.78 -3.86
C GLU A 248 -23.85 -5.91 -5.03
N PHE A 249 -22.59 -5.45 -5.00
CA PHE A 249 -22.02 -4.68 -6.10
C PHE A 249 -22.00 -5.48 -7.40
N THR A 250 -21.58 -6.75 -7.35
CA THR A 250 -21.53 -7.63 -8.52
C THR A 250 -22.94 -7.87 -9.08
N VAL A 251 -23.92 -8.16 -8.22
CA VAL A 251 -25.32 -8.34 -8.63
C VAL A 251 -25.89 -7.07 -9.28
N ALA A 252 -25.66 -5.90 -8.67
CA ALA A 252 -26.14 -4.61 -9.17
C ALA A 252 -25.57 -4.25 -10.54
N HIS A 253 -24.35 -4.71 -10.84
CA HIS A 253 -23.62 -4.46 -12.09
C HIS A 253 -23.61 -5.66 -13.05
N THR A 254 -24.45 -6.68 -12.81
CA THR A 254 -24.66 -7.76 -13.79
C THR A 254 -25.93 -7.45 -14.60
N PRO A 255 -25.81 -6.92 -15.84
CA PRO A 255 -26.97 -6.52 -16.62
C PRO A 255 -27.75 -7.74 -17.12
N SER A 256 -29.05 -7.57 -17.37
CA SER A 256 -29.89 -8.68 -17.84
C SER A 256 -29.50 -9.22 -19.23
N THR A 257 -28.72 -8.46 -20.00
CA THR A 257 -28.12 -8.88 -21.27
C THR A 257 -27.05 -9.96 -21.08
N TYR A 258 -26.37 -10.00 -19.92
CA TYR A 258 -25.39 -11.03 -19.58
C TYR A 258 -25.96 -12.45 -19.71
N PHE A 259 -27.19 -12.66 -19.23
CA PHE A 259 -27.85 -13.97 -19.26
C PHE A 259 -28.48 -14.32 -20.61
N ARG A 260 -28.53 -13.37 -21.56
CA ARG A 260 -29.20 -13.54 -22.86
C ARG A 260 -28.23 -13.60 -24.03
N GLN A 261 -27.01 -13.10 -23.86
CA GLN A 261 -25.99 -13.24 -24.88
C GLN A 261 -25.60 -14.72 -25.01
N PRO A 262 -25.55 -15.25 -26.24
CA PRO A 262 -25.00 -16.59 -26.45
C PRO A 262 -23.57 -16.60 -25.91
N SER A 263 -23.30 -17.44 -24.93
CA SER A 263 -21.95 -17.72 -24.51
C SER A 263 -21.33 -18.63 -25.57
N ASP A 264 -20.09 -18.36 -25.97
CA ASP A 264 -19.34 -19.24 -26.87
C ASP A 264 -19.05 -20.62 -26.21
N SER A 265 -19.49 -20.86 -24.97
CA SER A 265 -19.44 -22.14 -24.28
C SER A 265 -20.38 -23.16 -24.93
N ALA A 266 -19.93 -23.79 -26.02
CA ALA A 266 -20.75 -24.70 -26.82
C ALA A 266 -21.23 -25.96 -26.07
N ASN A 267 -20.56 -26.37 -24.98
CA ASN A 267 -20.74 -27.70 -24.37
C ASN A 267 -20.81 -27.70 -22.82
N GLY A 268 -21.01 -26.55 -22.15
CA GLY A 268 -20.93 -26.45 -20.68
C GLY A 268 -22.12 -25.75 -20.02
N SER A 269 -22.29 -25.96 -18.71
CA SER A 269 -23.33 -25.30 -17.90
C SER A 269 -23.08 -23.80 -17.82
N LEU A 270 -24.09 -22.99 -18.14
CA LEU A 270 -24.02 -21.53 -18.06
C LEU A 270 -24.47 -21.05 -16.68
N LEU A 271 -23.99 -19.87 -16.27
CA LEU A 271 -24.43 -19.27 -15.01
C LEU A 271 -25.89 -18.80 -15.10
N GLY A 272 -26.75 -19.40 -14.27
CA GLY A 272 -28.12 -18.96 -14.08
C GLY A 272 -28.22 -17.70 -13.21
N ARG A 273 -29.26 -16.88 -13.44
CA ARG A 273 -29.53 -15.70 -12.61
C ARG A 273 -29.85 -16.08 -11.16
N SER A 274 -30.56 -17.18 -10.96
CA SER A 274 -30.96 -17.66 -9.63
C SER A 274 -29.77 -18.12 -8.80
N ASP A 275 -28.71 -18.61 -9.44
CA ASP A 275 -27.53 -19.17 -8.77
C ASP A 275 -26.52 -18.08 -8.41
N LEU A 276 -26.68 -16.85 -8.93
CA LEU A 276 -25.72 -15.76 -8.82
C LEU A 276 -25.34 -15.46 -7.36
N ALA A 277 -26.33 -15.43 -6.45
CA ALA A 277 -26.08 -15.15 -5.03
C ALA A 277 -25.23 -16.24 -4.37
N GLU A 278 -25.52 -17.51 -4.65
CA GLU A 278 -24.80 -18.67 -4.11
C GLU A 278 -23.36 -18.69 -4.63
N VAL A 279 -23.18 -18.61 -5.95
CA VAL A 279 -21.86 -18.78 -6.57
C VAL A 279 -20.91 -17.63 -6.24
N LEU A 280 -21.42 -16.42 -6.00
CA LEU A 280 -20.59 -15.31 -5.54
C LEU A 280 -20.17 -15.49 -4.07
N GLY A 281 -21.03 -16.13 -3.26
CA GLY A 281 -20.66 -16.56 -1.91
C GLY A 281 -19.52 -17.57 -1.92
N THR A 282 -19.62 -18.62 -2.75
CA THR A 282 -18.58 -19.65 -2.87
C THR A 282 -17.30 -19.10 -3.49
N ALA A 283 -17.39 -18.19 -4.47
CA ALA A 283 -16.23 -17.52 -5.06
C ALA A 283 -15.46 -16.68 -4.03
N TYR A 284 -16.17 -15.85 -3.26
CA TYR A 284 -15.54 -15.05 -2.19
C TYR A 284 -14.92 -15.94 -1.12
N GLN A 285 -15.61 -17.01 -0.71
CA GLN A 285 -15.09 -17.95 0.28
C GLN A 285 -13.82 -18.64 -0.21
N SER A 286 -13.76 -19.04 -1.48
CA SER A 286 -12.58 -19.67 -2.10
C SER A 286 -11.38 -18.72 -2.10
N ARG A 287 -11.60 -17.47 -2.53
CA ARG A 287 -10.62 -16.38 -2.43
C ARG A 287 -10.14 -16.17 -0.99
N SER A 288 -11.06 -16.09 -0.03
CA SER A 288 -10.74 -15.85 1.39
C SER A 288 -9.92 -17.00 1.98
N LYS A 289 -10.30 -18.25 1.73
CA LYS A 289 -9.57 -19.45 2.18
C LYS A 289 -8.16 -19.50 1.57
N TYR A 290 -7.97 -19.16 0.30
CA TYR A 290 -6.62 -19.09 -0.27
C TYR A 290 -5.78 -17.99 0.39
N VAL A 291 -6.29 -16.77 0.52
CA VAL A 291 -5.54 -15.65 1.12
C VAL A 291 -5.16 -15.90 2.58
N HIS A 292 -6.03 -16.51 3.38
CA HIS A 292 -5.81 -16.68 4.82
C HIS A 292 -5.27 -18.07 5.22
N GLN A 293 -5.41 -19.08 4.37
CA GLN A 293 -5.07 -20.48 4.70
C GLN A 293 -4.30 -21.19 3.59
N LEU A 294 -4.02 -20.53 2.45
CA LEU A 294 -3.39 -21.12 1.26
C LEU A 294 -4.08 -22.41 0.78
N ARG A 295 -5.40 -22.50 1.00
CA ARG A 295 -6.18 -23.67 0.61
C ARG A 295 -6.38 -23.68 -0.91
N GLN A 296 -6.14 -24.85 -1.51
CA GLN A 296 -6.35 -25.08 -2.93
C GLN A 296 -7.82 -24.94 -3.34
N LEU A 297 -8.03 -24.60 -4.61
CA LEU A 297 -9.36 -24.60 -5.20
C LEU A 297 -9.90 -26.03 -5.30
N PRO A 298 -11.23 -26.20 -5.29
CA PRO A 298 -11.84 -27.51 -5.54
C PRO A 298 -11.45 -28.06 -6.92
N ASP A 299 -11.31 -29.38 -7.05
CA ASP A 299 -10.91 -30.02 -8.32
C ASP A 299 -11.93 -29.70 -9.43
N ALA A 300 -13.22 -29.54 -9.09
CA ALA A 300 -14.26 -29.15 -10.04
C ALA A 300 -14.13 -27.69 -10.55
N VAL A 301 -13.18 -26.90 -10.06
CA VAL A 301 -12.89 -25.55 -10.56
C VAL A 301 -11.60 -25.54 -11.39
N THR A 302 -10.66 -26.45 -11.09
CA THR A 302 -9.31 -26.48 -11.68
C THR A 302 -9.20 -27.38 -12.90
N LEU A 303 -10.17 -28.26 -13.14
CA LEU A 303 -10.22 -29.13 -14.31
C LEU A 303 -10.85 -28.44 -15.52
N GLY A 304 -10.50 -28.89 -16.73
CA GLY A 304 -11.08 -28.35 -17.97
C GLY A 304 -12.53 -28.81 -18.17
N HIS A 305 -13.50 -27.95 -17.89
CA HIS A 305 -14.95 -28.27 -17.97
C HIS A 305 -15.60 -27.90 -19.30
N GLY A 306 -14.89 -28.05 -20.43
CA GLY A 306 -15.44 -27.71 -21.76
C GLY A 306 -15.94 -26.27 -21.86
N HIS A 307 -15.31 -25.35 -21.12
CA HIS A 307 -15.70 -23.95 -20.97
C HIS A 307 -17.08 -23.72 -20.32
N GLY A 308 -17.58 -24.65 -19.51
CA GLY A 308 -18.71 -24.37 -18.61
C GLY A 308 -18.39 -23.24 -17.64
N GLU A 309 -19.38 -22.44 -17.28
CA GLU A 309 -19.27 -21.30 -16.37
C GLU A 309 -19.44 -21.70 -14.90
N THR A 310 -20.19 -22.79 -14.67
CA THR A 310 -20.41 -23.35 -13.34
C THR A 310 -20.00 -24.82 -13.27
N ALA A 311 -19.60 -25.24 -12.07
CA ALA A 311 -19.34 -26.63 -11.72
C ALA A 311 -19.97 -26.93 -10.36
N ILE A 312 -20.38 -28.18 -10.15
CA ILE A 312 -21.01 -28.63 -8.90
C ILE A 312 -20.08 -29.61 -8.21
N GLU A 313 -19.77 -29.34 -6.94
CA GLU A 313 -18.99 -30.21 -6.07
C GLU A 313 -19.66 -30.22 -4.69
N ASP A 314 -19.88 -31.41 -4.11
CA ASP A 314 -20.53 -31.58 -2.80
C ASP A 314 -21.85 -30.79 -2.62
N ARG A 315 -22.66 -30.71 -3.69
CA ARG A 315 -23.94 -29.97 -3.77
C ARG A 315 -23.80 -28.44 -3.71
N ALA A 316 -22.59 -27.90 -3.71
CA ALA A 316 -22.34 -26.47 -3.84
C ALA A 316 -22.02 -26.12 -5.31
N THR A 317 -22.53 -24.99 -5.77
CA THR A 317 -22.24 -24.46 -7.10
C THR A 317 -21.05 -23.51 -7.04
N HIS A 318 -20.06 -23.75 -7.89
CA HIS A 318 -18.84 -22.96 -8.01
C HIS A 318 -18.76 -22.30 -9.38
N LEU A 319 -18.23 -21.07 -9.44
CA LEU A 319 -17.78 -20.49 -10.71
C LEU A 319 -16.49 -21.19 -11.14
N THR A 320 -16.43 -21.61 -12.40
CA THR A 320 -15.17 -21.99 -13.06
C THR A 320 -14.36 -20.74 -13.41
N LEU A 321 -13.11 -20.89 -13.87
CA LEU A 321 -12.32 -19.76 -14.37
C LEU A 321 -12.97 -19.07 -15.59
N GLN A 322 -13.65 -19.83 -16.47
CA GLN A 322 -14.42 -19.27 -17.57
C GLN A 322 -15.59 -18.42 -17.05
N GLY A 323 -16.38 -18.97 -16.12
CA GLY A 323 -17.54 -18.26 -15.57
C GLY A 323 -17.14 -17.02 -14.79
N LEU A 324 -16.11 -17.15 -13.95
CA LEU A 324 -15.59 -16.05 -13.16
C LEU A 324 -15.01 -14.93 -14.04
N SER A 325 -14.15 -15.25 -15.01
CA SER A 325 -13.57 -14.24 -15.90
C SER A 325 -14.65 -13.50 -16.70
N ARG A 326 -15.60 -14.23 -17.30
CA ARG A 326 -16.73 -13.63 -18.04
C ARG A 326 -17.60 -12.73 -17.14
N LEU A 327 -17.94 -13.18 -15.94
CA LEU A 327 -18.77 -12.41 -15.00
C LEU A 327 -18.06 -11.14 -14.50
N MET A 328 -16.84 -11.28 -13.99
CA MET A 328 -16.07 -10.13 -13.47
C MET A 328 -15.83 -9.09 -14.55
N ARG A 329 -15.51 -9.53 -15.76
CA ARG A 329 -15.39 -8.67 -16.94
C ARG A 329 -16.68 -7.89 -17.22
N SER A 330 -17.82 -8.59 -17.29
CA SER A 330 -19.12 -7.96 -17.57
C SER A 330 -19.45 -6.89 -16.53
N VAL A 331 -19.16 -7.16 -15.26
CA VAL A 331 -19.39 -6.26 -14.14
C VAL A 331 -18.54 -5.00 -14.23
N ILE A 332 -17.25 -5.14 -14.55
CA ILE A 332 -16.35 -3.98 -14.74
C ILE A 332 -16.79 -3.14 -15.94
N ILE A 333 -17.18 -3.77 -17.06
CA ILE A 333 -17.69 -3.05 -18.25
C ILE A 333 -18.95 -2.27 -17.88
N GLU A 334 -19.94 -2.91 -17.25
CA GLU A 334 -21.18 -2.27 -16.84
C GLU A 334 -20.93 -1.11 -15.86
N PHE A 335 -20.02 -1.30 -14.90
CA PHE A 335 -19.62 -0.25 -13.97
C PHE A 335 -19.08 0.97 -14.72
N VAL A 336 -18.14 0.79 -15.65
CA VAL A 336 -17.55 1.88 -16.45
C VAL A 336 -18.60 2.60 -17.28
N VAL A 337 -19.50 1.86 -17.95
CA VAL A 337 -20.55 2.44 -18.79
C VAL A 337 -21.51 3.32 -17.99
N ARG A 338 -21.84 2.93 -16.75
CA ARG A 338 -22.75 3.68 -15.87
C ARG A 338 -22.16 4.95 -15.26
N GLN A 339 -20.85 5.12 -15.27
CA GLN A 339 -20.21 6.29 -14.65
C GLN A 339 -20.49 7.57 -15.46
N PRO A 340 -20.49 8.75 -14.81
CA PRO A 340 -20.52 10.02 -15.54
C PRO A 340 -19.22 10.24 -16.34
N THR A 341 -19.32 11.03 -17.41
CA THR A 341 -18.16 11.48 -18.20
C THR A 341 -17.87 12.95 -17.89
N VAL A 342 -16.60 13.26 -17.64
CA VAL A 342 -16.08 14.61 -17.40
C VAL A 342 -15.04 14.92 -18.47
N LEU A 343 -15.23 16.01 -19.21
CA LEU A 343 -14.31 16.42 -20.28
C LEU A 343 -13.01 17.04 -19.73
N HIS A 344 -13.12 17.85 -18.68
CA HIS A 344 -11.99 18.56 -18.08
C HIS A 344 -12.11 18.57 -16.56
N GLU A 345 -11.03 18.23 -15.87
CA GLU A 345 -10.98 18.05 -14.41
C GLU A 345 -9.58 18.47 -13.91
N PRO A 346 -9.33 19.76 -13.66
CA PRO A 346 -8.04 20.22 -13.11
C PRO A 346 -7.69 19.47 -11.82
N TYR A 347 -6.54 18.80 -11.81
CA TYR A 347 -6.14 17.92 -10.70
C TYR A 347 -4.61 17.94 -10.53
N ASN A 348 -4.12 17.94 -9.28
CA ASN A 348 -2.68 17.86 -9.03
C ASN A 348 -2.18 16.41 -9.13
N TYR A 349 -1.68 16.03 -10.30
CA TYR A 349 -1.13 14.70 -10.58
C TYR A 349 0.41 14.64 -10.50
N HIS A 350 1.10 15.63 -9.89
CA HIS A 350 2.57 15.69 -9.89
C HIS A 350 3.23 14.41 -9.35
N LEU A 351 2.66 13.83 -8.29
CA LEU A 351 3.16 12.60 -7.68
C LEU A 351 2.77 11.32 -8.46
N GLU A 352 1.86 11.43 -9.43
CA GLU A 352 1.37 10.31 -10.24
C GLU A 352 2.10 10.20 -11.60
N ARG A 353 3.03 11.13 -11.86
CA ARG A 353 3.88 11.11 -13.06
C ARG A 353 4.81 9.90 -13.02
N SER A 354 5.09 9.34 -14.19
CA SER A 354 6.05 8.24 -14.31
C SER A 354 7.44 8.68 -13.82
N GLY A 355 8.12 7.79 -13.09
CA GLY A 355 9.48 8.03 -12.59
C GLY A 355 9.58 8.93 -11.36
N VAL A 356 8.48 9.47 -10.84
CA VAL A 356 8.48 10.24 -9.58
C VAL A 356 8.46 9.29 -8.39
N VAL A 357 9.46 9.41 -7.51
CA VAL A 357 9.55 8.65 -6.26
C VAL A 357 9.60 9.64 -5.10
N GLN A 358 8.78 9.40 -4.06
CA GLN A 358 8.86 10.15 -2.82
C GLN A 358 9.89 9.51 -1.89
N VAL A 359 10.89 10.30 -1.49
CA VAL A 359 11.92 9.89 -0.54
C VAL A 359 11.96 10.91 0.59
N ARG A 360 11.99 10.44 1.84
CA ARG A 360 12.18 11.32 3.00
C ARG A 360 13.64 11.78 3.00
N MET A 361 13.86 13.09 2.96
CA MET A 361 15.21 13.65 3.07
C MET A 361 15.80 13.34 4.45
N ALA A 362 17.14 13.25 4.50
CA ALA A 362 17.85 13.09 5.76
C ALA A 362 17.59 14.29 6.71
N PRO A 363 17.58 14.09 8.04
CA PRO A 363 17.17 15.10 9.03
C PRO A 363 17.83 16.46 8.87
N GLN A 364 19.11 16.51 8.46
CA GLN A 364 19.88 17.74 8.31
C GLN A 364 19.26 18.77 7.36
N PHE A 365 18.40 18.33 6.43
CA PHE A 365 17.76 19.21 5.46
C PHE A 365 16.48 19.89 5.98
N TRP A 366 15.89 19.40 7.06
CA TRP A 366 14.55 19.83 7.50
C TRP A 366 14.40 20.01 9.01
N VAL A 367 15.22 19.37 9.85
CA VAL A 367 15.08 19.43 11.31
C VAL A 367 15.27 20.86 11.84
N GLY A 368 16.20 21.63 11.27
CA GLY A 368 16.43 23.04 11.65
C GLY A 368 15.46 24.07 11.06
N ARG A 369 14.53 23.67 10.18
CA ARG A 369 13.57 24.61 9.55
C ARG A 369 12.52 25.08 10.55
N ALA A 370 12.41 26.38 10.78
CA ALA A 370 11.41 26.97 11.67
C ALA A 370 10.14 27.43 10.94
N GLU A 371 10.12 27.36 9.60
CA GLU A 371 8.98 27.77 8.78
C GLU A 371 7.86 26.72 8.78
N GLY A 372 6.61 27.18 8.57
CA GLY A 372 5.42 26.33 8.47
C GLY A 372 4.66 26.14 9.79
N ASP A 373 3.77 25.14 9.84
CA ASP A 373 2.98 24.84 11.04
C ASP A 373 3.82 24.09 12.08
N ILE A 374 4.48 24.85 12.95
CA ILE A 374 5.31 24.32 14.04
C ILE A 374 4.47 23.59 15.11
N THR A 375 3.16 23.83 15.20
CA THR A 375 2.34 23.30 16.32
C THR A 375 2.22 21.78 16.31
N LYS A 376 2.45 21.15 15.15
CA LYS A 376 2.37 19.69 14.95
C LYS A 376 3.71 19.04 14.63
N ALA A 377 4.77 19.82 14.45
CA ALA A 377 6.05 19.32 13.98
C ALA A 377 6.93 18.70 15.08
N GLY A 378 6.58 18.86 16.37
CA GLY A 378 7.46 18.50 17.49
C GLY A 378 7.97 17.07 17.47
N ARG A 379 7.13 16.11 17.05
CA ARG A 379 7.53 14.70 16.93
C ARG A 379 8.59 14.51 15.86
N ASP A 380 8.32 14.99 14.64
CA ASP A 380 9.29 14.91 13.55
C ASP A 380 10.61 15.59 13.95
N LYS A 381 10.55 16.75 14.61
CA LYS A 381 11.75 17.45 15.08
C LYS A 381 12.54 16.64 16.09
N LEU A 382 11.88 16.02 17.06
CA LEU A 382 12.53 15.15 18.03
C LEU A 382 13.13 13.90 17.37
N GLU A 383 12.40 13.22 16.50
CA GLU A 383 12.91 12.04 15.77
C GLU A 383 14.13 12.39 14.91
N GLY A 384 14.05 13.48 14.16
CA GLY A 384 15.14 13.96 13.32
C GLY A 384 16.39 14.31 14.12
N PHE A 385 16.21 14.98 15.26
CA PHE A 385 17.31 15.29 16.19
C PHE A 385 17.92 14.02 16.78
N LEU A 386 17.11 13.08 17.27
CA LEU A 386 17.60 11.82 17.82
C LEU A 386 18.37 11.02 16.78
N GLN A 387 17.93 11.03 15.52
CA GLN A 387 18.67 10.37 14.43
C GLN A 387 20.06 10.98 14.23
N GLN A 388 20.18 12.32 14.21
CA GLN A 388 21.48 12.99 14.12
C GLN A 388 22.36 12.72 15.34
N LEU A 389 21.77 12.77 16.54
CA LEU A 389 22.48 12.52 17.79
C LEU A 389 23.03 11.09 17.83
N ALA A 390 22.26 10.10 17.40
CA ALA A 390 22.72 8.71 17.33
C ALA A 390 23.94 8.57 16.40
N SER A 391 23.89 9.17 15.19
CA SER A 391 25.03 9.18 14.26
C SER A 391 26.28 9.83 14.89
N CYS A 392 26.12 10.94 15.61
CA CYS A 392 27.23 11.61 16.30
C CYS A 392 27.81 10.74 17.44
N LEU A 393 26.95 10.09 18.23
CA LEU A 393 27.39 9.22 19.32
C LEU A 393 28.10 7.96 18.81
N LEU A 394 27.69 7.44 17.65
CA LEU A 394 28.34 6.31 16.97
C LEU A 394 29.61 6.72 16.20
N ARG A 395 29.96 8.01 16.18
CA ARG A 395 31.10 8.56 15.44
C ARG A 395 31.06 8.24 13.95
N GLU A 396 29.88 8.28 13.35
CA GLU A 396 29.74 8.12 11.91
C GLU A 396 30.47 9.27 11.17
N PRO A 397 31.07 9.02 10.00
CA PRO A 397 31.71 10.07 9.20
C PRO A 397 30.73 11.21 8.90
N ASP A 398 31.20 12.45 9.01
CA ASP A 398 30.44 13.67 8.75
C ASP A 398 29.16 13.86 9.59
N ALA A 399 29.00 13.12 10.69
CA ALA A 399 27.86 13.24 11.58
C ALA A 399 27.87 14.57 12.33
N VAL A 400 26.85 15.41 12.10
CA VAL A 400 26.67 16.71 12.74
C VAL A 400 25.23 16.88 13.21
N VAL A 401 25.07 17.44 14.41
CA VAL A 401 23.78 17.90 14.92
C VAL A 401 23.47 19.27 14.33
N THR A 402 22.32 19.42 13.68
CA THR A 402 21.88 20.70 13.13
C THR A 402 21.55 21.70 14.24
N ASP A 403 21.83 22.98 14.02
CA ASP A 403 21.43 24.05 14.95
C ASP A 403 19.90 24.16 15.03
N LEU A 404 19.36 23.89 16.21
CA LEU A 404 17.93 23.95 16.48
C LEU A 404 17.50 25.22 17.23
N ARG A 405 18.42 26.15 17.54
CA ARG A 405 18.08 27.41 18.23
C ARG A 405 16.94 28.18 17.54
N PRO A 406 16.87 28.31 16.20
CA PRO A 406 15.75 28.98 15.55
C PRO A 406 14.41 28.27 15.77
N VAL A 407 14.40 26.93 15.72
CA VAL A 407 13.21 26.11 15.93
C VAL A 407 12.74 26.21 17.38
N LEU A 408 13.67 26.08 18.33
CA LEU A 408 13.37 26.15 19.76
C LEU A 408 12.90 27.54 20.17
N ALA A 409 13.45 28.61 19.60
CA ALA A 409 12.98 29.97 19.84
C ALA A 409 11.51 30.16 19.44
N VAL A 410 11.11 29.68 18.26
CA VAL A 410 9.71 29.73 17.81
C VAL A 410 8.83 28.80 18.66
N ALA A 411 9.34 27.61 19.00
CA ALA A 411 8.62 26.66 19.83
C ALA A 411 8.31 27.21 21.23
N CYS A 412 9.25 27.93 21.86
CA CYS A 412 9.06 28.52 23.19
C CYS A 412 7.85 29.45 23.29
N GLU A 413 7.46 30.13 22.20
CA GLU A 413 6.29 31.02 22.17
C GLU A 413 4.96 30.25 22.16
N VAL A 414 4.93 29.05 21.57
CA VAL A 414 3.68 28.29 21.34
C VAL A 414 3.51 27.12 22.30
N VAL A 415 4.60 26.46 22.70
CA VAL A 415 4.63 25.24 23.52
C VAL A 415 3.80 25.33 24.80
N PRO A 416 3.82 26.43 25.58
CA PRO A 416 3.01 26.55 26.80
C PRO A 416 1.50 26.44 26.55
N ARG A 417 1.03 26.76 25.33
CA ARG A 417 -0.39 26.78 24.94
C ARG A 417 -0.83 25.51 24.21
N LEU A 418 0.10 24.63 23.86
CA LEU A 418 -0.22 23.39 23.16
C LEU A 418 -0.79 22.35 24.12
N GLU A 419 -1.62 21.46 23.57
CA GLU A 419 -2.03 20.25 24.26
C GLU A 419 -0.80 19.41 24.65
N LYS A 420 -0.84 18.76 25.84
CA LYS A 420 0.27 17.95 26.39
C LYS A 420 0.94 17.04 25.36
N ARG A 421 0.14 16.32 24.58
CA ARG A 421 0.61 15.38 23.53
C ARG A 421 1.44 16.02 22.41
N LEU A 422 1.28 17.32 22.16
CA LEU A 422 1.99 18.08 21.12
C LEU A 422 3.20 18.82 21.69
N ARG A 423 3.16 19.21 22.97
CA ARG A 423 4.30 19.87 23.63
C ARG A 423 5.38 18.93 24.13
N LEU A 424 5.03 17.73 24.62
CA LEU A 424 6.01 16.78 25.18
C LEU A 424 7.23 16.54 24.27
N PRO A 425 7.08 16.32 22.95
CA PRO A 425 8.23 16.19 22.05
C PRO A 425 9.15 17.42 22.03
N TYR A 426 8.59 18.62 22.11
CA TYR A 426 9.37 19.86 22.17
C TYR A 426 10.11 20.01 23.49
N LEU A 427 9.49 19.65 24.61
CA LEU A 427 10.14 19.68 25.92
C LEU A 427 11.35 18.72 25.96
N ALA A 428 11.17 17.49 25.48
CA ALA A 428 12.27 16.53 25.38
C ALA A 428 13.36 16.99 24.39
N LEU A 429 12.96 17.54 23.23
CA LEU A 429 13.90 18.10 22.27
C LEU A 429 14.75 19.22 22.88
N HIS A 430 14.12 20.14 23.60
CA HIS A 430 14.80 21.29 24.20
C HIS A 430 15.77 20.86 25.31
N ALA A 431 15.36 19.92 26.16
CA ALA A 431 16.21 19.35 27.21
C ALA A 431 17.42 18.61 26.60
N LEU A 432 17.17 17.73 25.63
CA LEU A 432 18.22 16.91 25.02
C LEU A 432 19.18 17.71 24.14
N PHE A 433 18.69 18.72 23.43
CA PHE A 433 19.54 19.60 22.63
C PHE A 433 20.52 20.35 23.52
N ASN A 434 20.03 21.06 24.54
CA ASN A 434 20.88 21.83 25.46
C ASN A 434 21.86 20.96 26.25
N MET A 435 21.57 19.66 26.43
CA MET A 435 22.49 18.73 27.09
C MET A 435 23.68 18.31 26.20
N HIS A 436 23.49 18.23 24.88
CA HIS A 436 24.50 17.66 23.97
C HIS A 436 25.26 18.68 23.14
N VAL A 437 24.90 19.96 23.19
CA VAL A 437 25.61 21.05 22.51
C VAL A 437 26.60 21.76 23.44
N ALA A 438 27.58 22.45 22.85
CA ALA A 438 28.52 23.26 23.61
C ALA A 438 27.81 24.43 24.32
N LYS A 439 28.38 24.94 25.42
CA LYS A 439 27.78 26.03 26.22
C LYS A 439 27.40 27.28 25.41
N GLN A 440 28.17 27.58 24.36
CA GLN A 440 27.93 28.71 23.46
C GLN A 440 26.76 28.51 22.50
N ASP A 441 26.33 27.26 22.31
CA ASP A 441 25.27 26.86 21.37
C ASP A 441 23.97 26.47 22.07
N LEU A 442 23.87 26.71 23.38
CA LEU A 442 22.65 26.50 24.16
C LEU A 442 21.52 27.37 23.60
N ALA A 443 20.36 26.76 23.42
CA ALA A 443 19.12 27.49 23.18
C ALA A 443 18.65 28.17 24.47
N ALA A 444 18.10 29.38 24.33
CA ALA A 444 17.52 30.10 25.45
C ALA A 444 16.38 29.28 26.08
N MET A 445 16.39 29.16 27.41
CA MET A 445 15.42 28.39 28.17
C MET A 445 14.59 29.33 29.05
N PRO A 446 13.38 29.75 28.60
CA PRO A 446 12.48 30.51 29.45
C PRO A 446 12.06 29.70 30.67
N SER A 447 11.85 30.36 31.82
CA SER A 447 11.46 29.70 33.08
C SER A 447 10.17 28.88 32.94
N ALA A 448 9.22 29.33 32.11
CA ALA A 448 8.00 28.59 31.82
C ALA A 448 8.27 27.23 31.15
N ILE A 449 9.26 27.15 30.27
CA ILE A 449 9.66 25.90 29.61
C ILE A 449 10.41 25.00 30.58
N GLU A 450 11.28 25.57 31.40
CA GLU A 450 12.02 24.82 32.44
C GLU A 450 11.07 24.16 33.44
N ILE A 451 10.04 24.88 33.90
CA ILE A 451 8.99 24.33 34.78
C ILE A 451 8.27 23.17 34.08
N LEU A 452 7.84 23.35 32.82
CA LEU A 452 7.14 22.30 32.07
C LEU A 452 8.02 21.06 31.84
N ILE A 453 9.33 21.24 31.61
CA ILE A 453 10.28 20.11 31.50
C ILE A 453 10.30 19.32 32.80
N GLN A 454 10.42 19.98 33.95
CA GLN A 454 10.48 19.31 35.25
C GLN A 454 9.16 18.60 35.59
N GLU A 455 8.03 19.25 35.35
CA GLU A 455 6.71 18.70 35.66
C GLU A 455 6.32 17.55 34.72
N GLU A 456 6.54 17.69 33.42
CA GLU A 456 5.98 16.75 32.43
C GLU A 456 6.92 15.64 32.00
N LEU A 457 8.24 15.89 31.93
CA LEU A 457 9.21 14.81 31.70
C LEU A 457 9.51 14.03 33.00
N GLY A 458 9.03 14.53 34.13
CA GLY A 458 8.94 13.77 35.38
C GLY A 458 7.86 12.67 35.34
N GLU A 459 6.88 12.75 34.44
CA GLU A 459 5.81 11.75 34.32
C GLU A 459 6.14 10.65 33.27
N PRO A 460 5.62 9.41 33.44
CA PRO A 460 5.84 8.32 32.50
C PRO A 460 5.32 8.63 31.09
N SER A 461 6.25 8.75 30.13
CA SER A 461 5.97 8.96 28.72
C SER A 461 7.13 8.47 27.86
N SER A 462 6.90 8.32 26.54
CA SER A 462 7.97 7.95 25.60
C SER A 462 9.09 8.99 25.61
N GLU A 463 8.71 10.26 25.59
CA GLU A 463 9.60 11.42 25.63
C GLU A 463 10.43 11.46 26.92
N ALA A 464 9.82 11.13 28.06
CA ALA A 464 10.53 11.03 29.32
C ALA A 464 11.50 9.84 29.35
N LEU A 465 11.13 8.66 28.81
CA LEU A 465 12.04 7.49 28.74
C LEU A 465 13.36 7.85 28.05
N ILE A 466 13.27 8.49 26.88
CA ILE A 466 14.47 8.86 26.13
C ILE A 466 15.23 10.02 26.80
N ALA A 467 14.53 10.97 27.41
CA ALA A 467 15.16 12.05 28.17
C ALA A 467 16.01 11.48 29.30
N HIS A 468 15.44 10.64 30.17
CA HIS A 468 16.15 10.05 31.31
C HIS A 468 17.33 9.17 30.87
N ALA A 469 17.15 8.31 29.87
CA ALA A 469 18.21 7.42 29.38
C ALA A 469 19.42 8.18 28.82
N LEU A 470 19.20 9.32 28.15
CA LEU A 470 20.28 10.13 27.61
C LEU A 470 20.94 11.02 28.67
N VAL A 471 20.16 11.53 29.64
CA VAL A 471 20.67 12.33 30.76
C VAL A 471 21.48 11.46 31.73
N GLY A 472 21.24 10.15 31.77
CA GLY A 472 21.89 9.24 32.72
C GLY A 472 21.37 9.42 34.15
N GLN A 473 20.15 9.96 34.29
CA GLN A 473 19.47 10.10 35.57
C GLN A 473 18.60 8.88 35.83
N THR A 474 18.72 8.31 37.03
CA THR A 474 17.84 7.22 37.44
C THR A 474 16.41 7.72 37.58
N VAL A 475 15.53 7.11 36.79
CA VAL A 475 14.09 7.39 36.81
C VAL A 475 13.50 7.10 38.19
N GLN A 476 12.75 8.06 38.76
CA GLN A 476 12.13 7.94 40.09
C GLN A 476 10.83 7.10 40.11
N TRP A 477 10.33 6.67 38.95
CA TRP A 477 9.15 5.81 38.84
C TRP A 477 9.41 4.43 39.45
N SER A 478 8.37 3.73 39.89
CA SER A 478 8.52 2.31 40.25
C SER A 478 8.98 1.47 39.05
N LEU A 479 9.57 0.30 39.31
CA LEU A 479 10.00 -0.64 38.26
C LEU A 479 8.83 -1.04 37.34
N GLU A 480 7.65 -1.29 37.94
CA GLU A 480 6.44 -1.64 37.21
C GLU A 480 6.02 -0.53 36.24
N VAL A 481 6.04 0.73 36.70
CA VAL A 481 5.69 1.88 35.86
C VAL A 481 6.71 2.06 34.73
N HIS A 482 8.00 1.87 35.00
CA HIS A 482 9.04 1.93 33.98
C HIS A 482 8.86 0.84 32.91
N GLN A 483 8.59 -0.40 33.32
CA GLN A 483 8.31 -1.51 32.42
C GLN A 483 7.05 -1.26 31.56
N VAL A 484 5.98 -0.73 32.17
CA VAL A 484 4.74 -0.37 31.46
C VAL A 484 5.00 0.75 30.45
N ALA A 485 5.80 1.77 30.81
CA ALA A 485 6.17 2.84 29.91
C ALA A 485 6.93 2.31 28.69
N LEU A 486 7.95 1.47 28.90
CA LEU A 486 8.72 0.84 27.81
C LEU A 486 7.82 0.00 26.90
N ASN A 487 6.97 -0.85 27.48
CA ASN A 487 6.04 -1.68 26.72
C ASN A 487 5.02 -0.84 25.93
N THR A 488 4.55 0.26 26.51
CA THR A 488 3.62 1.18 25.85
C THR A 488 4.29 1.86 24.67
N TYR A 489 5.53 2.31 24.83
CA TYR A 489 6.35 2.85 23.76
C TYR A 489 6.49 1.84 22.61
N LEU A 490 6.96 0.62 22.88
CA LEU A 490 7.20 -0.41 21.86
C LEU A 490 5.94 -0.78 21.07
N ARG A 491 4.77 -0.77 21.72
CA ARG A 491 3.47 -1.01 21.06
C ARG A 491 2.99 0.17 20.21
N ARG A 492 3.28 1.41 20.63
CA ARG A 492 2.72 2.63 19.99
C ARG A 492 3.67 3.31 19.01
N ARG A 493 4.96 3.00 18.99
CA ARG A 493 5.98 3.65 18.14
C ARG A 493 5.66 3.69 16.64
N ALA A 494 4.90 2.74 16.13
CA ALA A 494 4.52 2.65 14.71
C ALA A 494 3.13 3.25 14.39
N ALA A 495 2.39 3.73 15.39
CA ALA A 495 1.10 4.35 15.15
C ALA A 495 1.27 5.70 14.42
N ALA A 496 0.22 6.18 13.74
CA ALA A 496 0.24 7.48 13.06
C ALA A 496 0.60 8.66 13.99
N ASN A 497 0.38 8.50 15.30
CA ASN A 497 0.74 9.46 16.34
C ASN A 497 1.87 8.97 17.28
N GLY A 498 2.57 7.92 16.88
CA GLY A 498 3.70 7.35 17.61
C GLY A 498 4.94 8.22 17.50
N LEU A 499 5.92 7.90 18.33
CA LEU A 499 7.27 8.45 18.29
C LEU A 499 8.24 7.29 18.10
N ARG A 500 9.16 7.39 17.15
CA ARG A 500 10.09 6.32 16.79
C ARG A 500 11.52 6.75 17.07
N PHE A 501 12.19 5.98 17.92
CA PHE A 501 13.58 6.25 18.27
C PHE A 501 14.51 5.49 17.32
N PRO A 502 15.72 6.02 17.06
CA PRO A 502 16.82 5.23 16.52
C PRO A 502 17.05 3.95 17.34
N ARG A 503 17.47 2.87 16.67
CA ARG A 503 17.70 1.56 17.33
C ARG A 503 18.67 1.65 18.52
N LEU A 504 19.69 2.49 18.41
CA LEU A 504 20.62 2.80 19.50
C LEU A 504 19.86 3.16 20.78
N PHE A 505 18.87 4.03 20.65
CA PHE A 505 18.12 4.57 21.77
C PHE A 505 16.99 3.66 22.23
N GLU A 506 16.39 2.87 21.34
CA GLU A 506 15.45 1.80 21.75
C GLU A 506 16.15 0.76 22.63
N ALA A 507 17.38 0.38 22.30
CA ALA A 507 18.19 -0.51 23.14
C ALA A 507 18.67 0.19 24.42
N ALA A 508 19.03 1.48 24.37
CA ALA A 508 19.44 2.25 25.55
C ALA A 508 18.35 2.30 26.63
N ILE A 509 17.09 2.62 26.26
CA ILE A 509 15.98 2.66 27.21
C ILE A 509 15.64 1.27 27.78
N ALA A 510 15.92 0.19 27.03
CA ALA A 510 15.78 -1.17 27.52
C ALA A 510 16.90 -1.50 28.53
N LEU A 511 18.15 -1.19 28.23
CA LEU A 511 19.28 -1.44 29.14
C LEU A 511 19.17 -0.65 30.45
N GLU A 512 18.63 0.57 30.41
CA GLU A 512 18.29 1.34 31.62
C GLU A 512 17.32 0.58 32.54
N LEU A 513 16.26 -0.02 31.97
CA LEU A 513 15.34 -0.84 32.75
C LEU A 513 16.02 -2.12 33.26
N ALA A 514 16.85 -2.76 32.44
CA ALA A 514 17.60 -3.95 32.85
C ALA A 514 18.52 -3.67 34.04
N GLU A 515 19.21 -2.52 34.05
CA GLU A 515 20.06 -2.11 35.18
C GLU A 515 19.26 -1.91 36.45
N ARG A 516 18.06 -1.33 36.36
CA ARG A 516 17.18 -1.13 37.52
C ARG A 516 16.65 -2.46 38.06
N LEU A 517 16.33 -3.42 37.19
CA LEU A 517 15.94 -4.78 37.59
C LEU A 517 17.11 -5.52 38.26
N ARG A 518 18.33 -5.38 37.72
CA ARG A 518 19.56 -5.89 38.34
C ARG A 518 19.77 -5.33 39.74
N CYS A 519 19.64 -4.01 39.90
CA CYS A 519 19.74 -3.34 41.20
C CYS A 519 18.70 -3.82 42.22
N ALA A 520 17.51 -4.21 41.75
CA ALA A 520 16.46 -4.78 42.60
C ALA A 520 16.62 -6.28 42.87
N GLY A 521 17.64 -6.93 42.30
CA GLY A 521 17.89 -8.36 42.43
C GLY A 521 17.06 -9.25 41.50
N ASP A 522 16.23 -8.68 40.63
CA ASP A 522 15.48 -9.43 39.61
C ASP A 522 16.34 -9.73 38.39
N MET A 523 17.19 -10.74 38.52
CA MET A 523 18.12 -11.13 37.46
C MET A 523 17.44 -11.79 36.26
N ASP A 524 16.28 -12.40 36.44
CA ASP A 524 15.56 -13.06 35.35
C ASP A 524 14.81 -12.03 34.51
N GLY A 525 14.17 -11.04 35.15
CA GLY A 525 13.65 -9.85 34.47
C GLY A 525 14.76 -9.07 33.75
N CYS A 526 15.91 -8.86 34.41
CA CYS A 526 17.07 -8.21 33.80
C CYS A 526 17.53 -8.94 32.52
N ARG A 527 17.72 -10.26 32.57
CA ARG A 527 18.05 -11.08 31.39
C ARG A 527 17.04 -10.92 30.27
N GLY A 528 15.75 -10.97 30.59
CA GLY A 528 14.68 -10.78 29.61
C GLY A 528 14.74 -9.43 28.91
N VAL A 529 15.05 -8.35 29.65
CA VAL A 529 15.14 -7.00 29.08
C VAL A 529 16.45 -6.80 28.29
N VAL A 530 17.56 -7.42 28.68
CA VAL A 530 18.80 -7.42 27.88
C VAL A 530 18.60 -8.14 26.55
N ALA A 531 17.93 -9.30 26.55
CA ALA A 531 17.58 -10.01 25.32
C ALA A 531 16.69 -9.14 24.41
N LEU A 532 15.71 -8.45 24.97
CA LEU A 532 14.89 -7.47 24.24
C LEU A 532 15.73 -6.35 23.61
N ALA A 533 16.79 -5.87 24.28
CA ALA A 533 17.70 -4.87 23.72
C ALA A 533 18.47 -5.43 22.51
N VAL A 534 18.97 -6.67 22.58
CA VAL A 534 19.62 -7.39 21.47
C VAL A 534 18.67 -7.54 20.29
N GLU A 535 17.42 -7.95 20.55
CA GLU A 535 16.39 -8.14 19.51
C GLU A 535 15.98 -6.82 18.84
N ASN A 536 15.98 -5.70 19.58
CA ASN A 536 15.70 -4.37 19.02
C ASN A 536 16.88 -3.77 18.23
N HIS A 537 18.11 -4.21 18.51
CA HIS A 537 19.31 -3.82 17.76
C HIS A 537 20.13 -5.04 17.32
N PRO A 538 19.61 -5.83 16.36
CA PRO A 538 20.22 -7.09 15.98
C PRO A 538 21.63 -6.90 15.40
N GLY A 539 22.54 -7.79 15.78
CA GLY A 539 23.93 -7.81 15.29
C GLY A 539 24.88 -6.83 15.97
N HIS A 540 24.43 -6.06 16.97
CA HIS A 540 25.34 -5.17 17.71
C HIS A 540 26.27 -5.98 18.63
N THR A 541 27.57 -5.96 18.35
CA THR A 541 28.58 -6.79 19.04
C THR A 541 28.62 -6.57 20.54
N GLY A 542 28.52 -5.31 21.00
CA GLY A 542 28.51 -5.00 22.43
C GLY A 542 27.28 -5.52 23.16
N LEU A 543 26.10 -5.57 22.52
CA LEU A 543 24.88 -6.11 23.13
C LEU A 543 24.96 -7.63 23.25
N LEU A 544 25.46 -8.31 22.21
CA LEU A 544 25.68 -9.76 22.23
C LEU A 544 26.69 -10.15 23.33
N ALA A 545 27.75 -9.35 23.50
CA ALA A 545 28.73 -9.55 24.55
C ALA A 545 28.12 -9.31 25.95
N ALA A 546 27.30 -8.27 26.11
CA ALA A 546 26.61 -7.97 27.36
C ALA A 546 25.60 -9.07 27.75
N GLU A 547 24.86 -9.62 26.79
CA GLU A 547 23.93 -10.73 27.00
C GLU A 547 24.67 -12.01 27.44
N THR A 548 25.77 -12.35 26.75
CA THR A 548 26.55 -13.56 27.03
C THR A 548 27.27 -13.49 28.38
N ASN A 549 27.78 -12.31 28.74
CA ASN A 549 28.61 -12.11 29.93
C ASN A 549 27.88 -11.39 31.07
N LEU A 550 26.55 -11.49 31.12
CA LEU A 550 25.75 -10.80 32.13
C LEU A 550 26.03 -11.35 33.54
N LEU A 551 26.61 -10.52 34.41
CA LEU A 551 26.93 -10.86 35.79
C LEU A 551 26.14 -9.99 36.78
N PRO A 552 25.58 -10.55 37.87
CA PRO A 552 24.78 -9.78 38.84
C PRO A 552 25.53 -8.61 39.49
N ALA A 553 26.85 -8.73 39.64
CA ALA A 553 27.69 -7.73 40.32
C ALA A 553 28.18 -6.60 39.39
N VAL A 554 28.01 -6.73 38.07
CA VAL A 554 28.52 -5.75 37.09
C VAL A 554 27.39 -4.81 36.68
N PRO A 555 27.53 -3.48 36.86
CA PRO A 555 26.56 -2.51 36.37
C PRO A 555 26.40 -2.56 34.85
N ILE A 556 25.18 -2.41 34.37
CA ILE A 556 24.85 -2.29 32.95
C ILE A 556 24.74 -0.81 32.61
N CYS A 557 25.70 -0.31 31.84
CA CYS A 557 25.68 1.05 31.30
C CYS A 557 25.57 0.98 29.78
N TRP A 558 24.46 1.48 29.22
CA TRP A 558 24.23 1.38 27.78
C TRP A 558 25.33 2.10 26.96
N ARG A 559 25.91 3.18 27.48
CA ARG A 559 26.99 3.91 26.81
C ARG A 559 28.24 3.04 26.66
N ASP A 560 28.60 2.29 27.70
CA ASP A 560 29.77 1.42 27.69
C ASP A 560 29.54 0.17 26.83
N VAL A 561 28.29 -0.29 26.75
CA VAL A 561 27.88 -1.44 25.95
C VAL A 561 27.77 -1.09 24.46
N MET A 562 27.30 0.11 24.13
CA MET A 562 26.85 0.43 22.77
C MET A 562 27.70 1.47 22.03
N LEU A 563 28.44 2.33 22.73
CA LEU A 563 29.21 3.38 22.08
C LEU A 563 30.67 2.93 21.85
N PRO A 564 31.30 3.41 20.75
CA PRO A 564 32.71 3.12 20.51
C PRO A 564 33.59 3.68 21.63
N SER A 565 34.58 2.90 22.06
CA SER A 565 35.54 3.32 23.09
C SER A 565 36.28 4.60 22.68
N PRO A 566 36.70 5.45 23.63
CA PRO A 566 37.34 6.73 23.33
C PRO A 566 38.62 6.66 22.47
N GLU A 567 39.27 5.50 22.31
CA GLU A 567 40.53 5.35 21.60
C GLU A 567 40.54 4.15 20.64
N GLN A 568 40.54 4.42 19.33
CA GLN A 568 41.57 3.99 18.38
C GLN A 568 41.30 4.68 17.03
N PRO A 569 42.27 5.45 16.49
CA PRO A 569 42.19 5.94 15.11
C PRO A 569 42.14 4.71 14.20
N GLN A 570 41.13 4.65 13.32
CA GLN A 570 41.10 3.66 12.25
C GLN A 570 42.41 3.73 11.46
N GLN A 571 43.22 2.67 11.55
CA GLN A 571 44.26 2.41 10.56
C GLN A 571 43.56 2.26 9.21
N GLN A 572 43.67 3.30 8.39
CA GLN A 572 43.39 3.24 6.97
C GLN A 572 44.28 2.14 6.38
N SER A 573 43.66 1.01 6.06
CA SER A 573 44.26 0.01 5.20
C SER A 573 44.07 0.51 3.77
N ALA A 574 45.19 0.74 3.09
CA ALA A 574 45.29 1.21 1.71
C ALA A 574 44.68 0.23 0.69
#